data_AF-A0A3M7TBL1-F1
#
_entry.id   AF-A0A3M7TBL1-F1
#
_cell.length_a   1.000
_cell.length_b   1.000
_cell.length_c   1.000
_cell.angle_alpha   90.00
_cell.angle_beta   90.00
_cell.angle_gamma   90.00
#
_symmetry.space_group_name_H-M   'P 1'
#
loop_
_entity.id
_entity.type
_entity.pdbx_description
1 polymer ?
#
loop_
_entity_poly.entity_id
_entity_poly.type
_entity_poly.pdbx_seq_one_letter_code
_entity_poly.pdbx_strand_id
1 'polypeptide(L)'
;MKKDFYLTRYALIIKRLENSPATYSQLKEYLLNSFEFQDAGIKSYSIRTLQRDIREISNLFNLSIHNKKKGDNRYYIESRPIMEVDEYNQKLLESFQVSNALNVHPNFSNFIFFETRKSTGAENFYDLFFAIRNKRVITFEYYNYKNKLMTARKVHPLALKESKDRWYLIASDTNDKVLKSFGLDRIHYLDVNKTKFKEKYKYNFREHFKNAFGVMNLAEQNPERIVLKCSKHQGEYIKSFPLHQSQKEIKENSNETFFEFFLHPTYDFMQEILSYGKEVTVLEPKSLVDDIRNHLQESLNAYLNGT
;
A
#
# COMPACT_ATOMS: atom_id res chain seq x y z
N MET A 1 15.60 30.05 -5.12
CA MET A 1 15.10 28.69 -5.45
C MET A 1 13.77 28.54 -4.74
N LYS A 2 12.67 28.21 -5.44
CA LYS A 2 11.37 27.98 -4.77
C LYS A 2 11.59 26.99 -3.62
N LYS A 3 10.97 27.25 -2.47
CA LYS A 3 11.21 26.54 -1.22
C LYS A 3 10.99 25.03 -1.34
N ASP A 4 10.25 24.59 -2.38
CA ASP A 4 9.73 23.23 -2.54
C ASP A 4 10.41 22.40 -3.65
N PHE A 5 11.33 22.99 -4.46
CA PHE A 5 11.99 22.24 -5.56
C PHE A 5 12.88 21.09 -5.08
N TYR A 6 13.11 20.97 -3.76
CA TYR A 6 13.93 19.89 -3.20
C TYR A 6 13.32 18.51 -3.43
N LEU A 7 11.99 18.37 -3.40
CA LEU A 7 11.32 17.07 -3.63
C LEU A 7 11.58 16.57 -5.05
N THR A 8 11.53 17.45 -6.05
CA THR A 8 11.90 17.14 -7.43
C THR A 8 13.33 16.63 -7.52
N ARG A 9 14.27 17.30 -6.85
CA ARG A 9 15.68 16.85 -6.84
C ARG A 9 15.80 15.47 -6.21
N TYR A 10 15.10 15.22 -5.10
CA TYR A 10 15.15 13.92 -4.42
C TYR A 10 14.64 12.81 -5.33
N ALA A 11 13.51 13.04 -5.98
CA ALA A 11 12.91 12.09 -6.91
C ALA A 11 13.83 11.75 -8.08
N LEU A 12 14.44 12.76 -8.71
CA LEU A 12 15.35 12.57 -9.83
C LEU A 12 16.64 11.85 -9.40
N ILE A 13 17.18 12.15 -8.21
CA ILE A 13 18.37 11.46 -7.67
C ILE A 13 18.04 9.98 -7.42
N ILE A 14 16.92 9.69 -6.77
CA ILE A 14 16.48 8.30 -6.50
C ILE A 14 16.32 7.56 -7.83
N LYS A 15 15.52 8.10 -8.76
CA LYS A 15 15.29 7.52 -10.10
C LYS A 15 16.59 7.25 -10.86
N ARG A 16 17.56 8.16 -10.79
CA ARG A 16 18.86 7.96 -11.46
C ARG A 16 19.65 6.82 -10.84
N LEU A 17 19.66 6.72 -9.52
CA LEU A 17 20.46 5.74 -8.79
C LEU A 17 19.81 4.35 -8.71
N GLU A 18 18.48 4.26 -8.82
CA GLU A 18 17.76 3.00 -8.98
C GLU A 18 18.15 2.26 -10.26
N ASN A 19 18.40 3.00 -11.34
CA ASN A 19 18.81 2.42 -12.62
C ASN A 19 20.27 1.94 -12.61
N SER A 20 21.18 2.76 -12.08
CA SER A 20 22.59 2.39 -11.95
C SER A 20 23.37 3.36 -11.07
N PRO A 21 24.48 2.91 -10.44
CA PRO A 21 25.39 3.79 -9.73
C PRO A 21 25.95 4.92 -10.63
N ALA A 22 26.07 6.13 -10.08
CA ALA A 22 26.45 7.32 -10.84
C ALA A 22 27.44 8.22 -10.09
N THR A 23 28.37 8.86 -10.80
CA THR A 23 29.27 9.88 -10.23
C THR A 23 28.52 11.19 -9.99
N TYR A 24 29.12 12.11 -9.24
CA TYR A 24 28.57 13.46 -9.10
C TYR A 24 28.35 14.16 -10.45
N SER A 25 29.31 14.07 -11.37
CA SER A 25 29.20 14.69 -12.69
C SER A 25 28.01 14.13 -13.47
N GLN A 26 27.83 12.81 -13.45
CA GLN A 26 26.70 12.14 -14.10
C GLN A 26 25.36 12.53 -13.46
N LEU A 27 25.29 12.61 -12.14
CA LEU A 27 24.08 13.07 -11.44
C LEU A 27 23.77 14.54 -11.77
N LYS A 28 24.78 15.41 -11.74
CA LYS A 28 24.63 16.82 -12.07
C LYS A 28 24.13 17.00 -13.51
N GLU A 29 24.74 16.31 -14.47
CA GLU A 29 24.33 16.35 -15.87
C GLU A 29 22.91 15.85 -16.06
N TYR A 30 22.58 14.69 -15.47
CA TYR A 30 21.23 14.13 -15.50
C TYR A 30 20.19 15.11 -14.95
N LEU A 31 20.48 15.73 -13.80
CA LEU A 31 19.58 16.69 -13.17
C LEU A 31 19.41 17.93 -14.04
N LEU A 32 20.50 18.57 -14.49
CA LEU A 32 20.42 19.81 -15.29
C LEU A 32 19.77 19.59 -16.67
N ASN A 33 19.82 18.37 -17.21
CA ASN A 33 19.18 18.02 -18.48
C ASN A 33 17.74 17.51 -18.30
N SER A 34 17.25 17.36 -17.06
CA SER A 34 15.85 16.99 -16.81
C SER A 34 14.91 18.13 -17.16
N PHE A 35 13.72 17.79 -17.66
CA PHE A 35 12.68 18.77 -18.00
C PHE A 35 12.34 19.65 -16.79
N GLU A 36 12.27 19.07 -15.60
CA GLU A 36 11.92 19.77 -14.38
C GLU A 36 12.96 20.83 -13.97
N PHE A 37 14.26 20.59 -14.20
CA PHE A 37 15.30 21.60 -13.97
C PHE A 37 15.31 22.68 -15.04
N GLN A 38 15.06 22.31 -16.30
CA GLN A 38 14.97 23.25 -17.42
C GLN A 38 13.80 24.20 -17.23
N ASP A 39 12.62 23.68 -16.92
CA ASP A 39 11.40 24.44 -16.66
C ASP A 39 11.53 25.35 -15.42
N ALA A 40 12.19 24.86 -14.37
CA ALA A 40 12.52 25.67 -13.19
C ALA A 40 13.62 26.71 -13.43
N GLY A 41 14.23 26.75 -14.62
CA GLY A 41 15.32 27.68 -14.97
C GLY A 41 16.62 27.45 -14.20
N ILE A 42 16.86 26.24 -13.68
CA ILE A 42 18.01 25.94 -12.82
C ILE A 42 19.21 25.55 -13.67
N LYS A 43 20.26 26.38 -13.61
CA LYS A 43 21.48 26.21 -14.42
C LYS A 43 22.65 25.62 -13.65
N SER A 44 22.53 25.43 -12.34
CA SER A 44 23.62 24.93 -11.50
C SER A 44 23.13 24.00 -10.40
N TYR A 45 23.97 23.00 -10.10
CA TYR A 45 23.78 22.06 -9.03
C TYR A 45 25.15 21.69 -8.45
N SER A 46 25.33 21.89 -7.14
CA SER A 46 26.63 21.78 -6.47
C SER A 46 26.76 20.46 -5.72
N ILE A 47 28.01 20.02 -5.50
CA ILE A 47 28.31 18.83 -4.69
C ILE A 47 27.80 18.99 -3.23
N ARG A 48 27.87 20.20 -2.68
CA ARG A 48 27.35 20.51 -1.33
C ARG A 48 25.82 20.36 -1.28
N THR A 49 25.14 20.75 -2.35
CA THR A 49 23.70 20.54 -2.51
C THR A 49 23.39 19.05 -2.57
N LEU A 50 24.15 18.28 -3.37
CA LEU A 50 23.99 16.82 -3.44
C LEU A 50 24.18 16.14 -2.08
N GLN A 51 25.22 16.51 -1.33
CA GLN A 51 25.47 15.95 0.00
C GLN A 51 24.37 16.28 1.01
N ARG A 52 23.75 17.48 0.91
CA ARG A 52 22.56 17.81 1.71
C ARG A 52 21.37 16.96 1.25
N ASP A 53 21.10 16.94 -0.04
CA ASP A 53 19.95 16.24 -0.61
C ASP A 53 20.01 14.73 -0.32
N ILE A 54 21.20 14.10 -0.37
CA ILE A 54 21.40 12.69 0.04
C ILE A 54 21.03 12.47 1.51
N ARG A 55 21.42 13.38 2.41
CA ARG A 55 21.07 13.26 3.84
C ARG A 55 19.56 13.40 4.05
N GLU A 56 18.94 14.35 3.37
CA GLU A 56 17.49 14.53 3.45
C GLU A 56 16.73 13.35 2.83
N ILE A 57 17.22 12.77 1.72
CA ILE A 57 16.66 11.55 1.14
C ILE A 57 16.69 10.41 2.15
N SER A 58 17.83 10.23 2.84
CA SER A 58 17.95 9.23 3.89
C SER A 58 16.96 9.47 5.04
N ASN A 59 16.79 10.72 5.47
CA ASN A 59 15.87 11.06 6.56
C ASN A 59 14.38 10.87 6.18
N LEU A 60 14.00 11.25 4.96
CA LEU A 60 12.60 11.28 4.52
C LEU A 60 12.11 9.93 3.98
N PHE A 61 12.98 9.23 3.25
CA PHE A 61 12.62 7.98 2.55
C PHE A 61 13.30 6.76 3.17
N ASN A 62 14.09 6.91 4.24
CA ASN A 62 14.87 5.80 4.81
C ASN A 62 15.71 5.05 3.75
N LEU A 63 16.15 5.78 2.70
CA LEU A 63 16.96 5.27 1.59
C LEU A 63 18.41 5.66 1.81
N SER A 64 19.25 4.67 2.09
CA SER A 64 20.67 4.88 2.32
C SER A 64 21.42 5.00 0.99
N ILE A 65 21.87 6.21 0.66
CA ILE A 65 22.72 6.46 -0.52
C ILE A 65 24.18 6.59 -0.07
N HIS A 66 25.02 5.69 -0.56
CA HIS A 66 26.43 5.64 -0.22
C HIS A 66 27.29 6.12 -1.37
N ASN A 67 28.42 6.74 -1.06
CA ASN A 67 29.46 7.03 -2.02
C ASN A 67 30.57 5.98 -1.93
N LYS A 68 30.85 5.30 -3.03
CA LYS A 68 31.92 4.30 -3.11
C LYS A 68 33.29 4.99 -3.03
N LYS A 69 33.87 5.04 -1.83
CA LYS A 69 35.14 5.72 -1.55
C LYS A 69 36.38 5.14 -2.25
N LYS A 70 36.28 3.96 -2.88
CA LYS A 70 37.36 3.31 -3.65
C LYS A 70 36.93 3.16 -5.12
N GLY A 71 37.72 3.69 -6.04
CA GLY A 71 37.41 3.71 -7.48
C GLY A 71 36.94 5.10 -7.93
N ASP A 72 35.88 5.17 -8.73
CA ASP A 72 35.39 6.38 -9.39
C ASP A 72 34.34 7.19 -8.58
N ASN A 73 34.28 6.99 -7.26
CA ASN A 73 33.43 7.76 -6.35
C ASN A 73 31.95 7.82 -6.75
N ARG A 74 31.39 6.69 -7.21
CA ARG A 74 29.96 6.60 -7.56
C ARG A 74 29.07 6.55 -6.32
N TYR A 75 27.95 7.23 -6.42
CA TYR A 75 26.82 7.10 -5.54
C TYR A 75 25.98 5.89 -5.95
N TYR A 76 25.45 5.16 -4.96
CA TYR A 76 24.55 4.03 -5.15
C TYR A 76 23.61 3.92 -3.95
N ILE A 77 22.43 3.34 -4.17
CA ILE A 77 21.51 2.99 -3.08
C ILE A 77 22.02 1.68 -2.47
N GLU A 78 22.40 1.70 -1.19
CA GLU A 78 22.75 0.49 -0.46
C GLU A 78 21.47 -0.35 -0.30
N SER A 79 21.59 -1.65 -0.60
CA SER A 79 20.53 -2.68 -0.68
C SER A 79 19.12 -2.23 -0.30
N ARG A 80 18.17 -2.44 -1.23
CA ARG A 80 16.74 -2.25 -0.99
C ARG A 80 16.37 -2.83 0.37
N PRO A 81 15.79 -2.05 1.29
CA PRO A 81 15.10 -2.65 2.41
C PRO A 81 14.02 -3.60 1.87
N ILE A 82 13.67 -4.62 2.65
CA ILE A 82 12.50 -5.51 2.49
C ILE A 82 11.46 -4.93 1.50
N MET A 83 10.97 -5.72 0.52
CA MET A 83 10.03 -5.29 -0.55
C MET A 83 8.93 -4.29 -0.11
N GLU A 84 8.36 -4.43 1.08
CA GLU A 84 7.35 -3.51 1.65
C GLU A 84 7.87 -2.08 1.91
N VAL A 85 9.14 -1.91 2.28
CA VAL A 85 9.76 -0.58 2.47
C VAL A 85 9.99 0.10 1.12
N ASP A 86 10.27 -0.67 0.07
CA ASP A 86 10.32 -0.13 -1.30
C ASP A 86 8.93 0.32 -1.77
N GLU A 87 7.87 -0.46 -1.53
CA GLU A 87 6.49 -0.07 -1.86
C GLU A 87 6.07 1.22 -1.14
N TYR A 88 6.36 1.31 0.17
CA TYR A 88 6.11 2.53 0.96
C TYR A 88 6.83 3.74 0.36
N ASN A 89 8.11 3.58 0.04
CA ASN A 89 8.93 4.66 -0.51
C ASN A 89 8.48 5.07 -1.91
N GLN A 90 8.05 4.13 -2.74
CA GLN A 90 7.49 4.42 -4.06
C GLN A 90 6.19 5.22 -3.95
N LYS A 91 5.26 4.79 -3.09
CA LYS A 91 3.99 5.51 -2.87
C LYS A 91 4.22 6.92 -2.32
N LEU A 92 5.17 7.06 -1.39
CA LEU A 92 5.56 8.35 -0.83
C LEU A 92 6.16 9.25 -1.92
N LEU A 93 7.05 8.70 -2.75
CA LEU A 93 7.70 9.40 -3.84
C LEU A 93 6.70 9.88 -4.90
N GLU A 94 5.79 9.01 -5.31
CA GLU A 94 4.70 9.32 -6.24
C GLU A 94 3.84 10.47 -5.69
N SER A 95 3.40 10.35 -4.43
CA SER A 95 2.60 11.38 -3.75
C SER A 95 3.32 12.73 -3.72
N PHE A 96 4.64 12.73 -3.48
CA PHE A 96 5.45 13.95 -3.52
C PHE A 96 5.58 14.52 -4.92
N GLN A 97 5.77 13.69 -5.95
CA GLN A 97 5.85 14.15 -7.34
C GLN A 97 4.56 14.84 -7.77
N VAL A 98 3.41 14.22 -7.50
CA VAL A 98 2.09 14.79 -7.80
C VAL A 98 1.87 16.08 -7.02
N SER A 99 2.10 16.08 -5.71
CA SER A 99 1.95 17.27 -4.86
C SER A 99 2.85 18.42 -5.33
N ASN A 100 4.12 18.13 -5.66
CA ASN A 100 5.04 19.12 -6.15
C ASN A 100 4.62 19.67 -7.52
N ALA A 101 4.20 18.83 -8.46
CA ALA A 101 3.72 19.27 -9.77
C ALA A 101 2.55 20.27 -9.64
N LEU A 102 1.59 19.96 -8.76
CA LEU A 102 0.45 20.82 -8.47
C LEU A 102 0.83 22.12 -7.74
N ASN A 103 1.78 22.08 -6.81
CA ASN A 103 2.25 23.26 -6.09
C ASN A 103 3.07 24.22 -6.96
N VAL A 104 3.91 23.69 -7.86
CA VAL A 104 4.78 24.51 -8.72
C VAL A 104 3.96 25.14 -9.85
N HIS A 105 3.00 24.40 -10.43
CA HIS A 105 2.11 24.85 -11.49
C HIS A 105 0.64 24.54 -11.13
N PRO A 106 -0.07 25.47 -10.44
CA PRO A 106 -1.47 25.25 -10.04
C PRO A 106 -2.41 24.89 -11.20
N ASN A 107 -2.11 25.37 -12.42
CA ASN A 107 -2.87 25.06 -13.63
C ASN A 107 -2.82 23.57 -14.03
N PHE A 108 -1.87 22.79 -13.49
CA PHE A 108 -1.82 21.34 -13.72
C PHE A 108 -2.96 20.58 -13.04
N SER A 109 -3.68 21.21 -12.13
CA SER A 109 -4.93 20.66 -11.57
C SER A 109 -5.97 20.33 -12.65
N ASN A 110 -5.92 21.00 -13.82
CA ASN A 110 -6.81 20.72 -14.94
C ASN A 110 -6.40 19.48 -15.77
N PHE A 111 -5.21 18.93 -15.53
CA PHE A 111 -4.67 17.77 -16.26
C PHE A 111 -4.53 16.52 -15.39
N ILE A 112 -4.86 16.61 -14.09
CA ILE A 112 -4.76 15.51 -13.13
C ILE A 112 -6.15 15.24 -12.57
N PHE A 113 -6.65 14.03 -12.82
CA PHE A 113 -7.94 13.57 -12.33
C PHE A 113 -7.72 12.45 -11.32
N PHE A 114 -7.92 12.77 -10.04
CA PHE A 114 -7.81 11.79 -8.96
C PHE A 114 -9.02 10.86 -8.93
N GLU A 115 -8.83 9.66 -8.38
CA GLU A 115 -9.95 8.80 -7.99
C GLU A 115 -10.90 9.57 -7.06
N THR A 116 -12.19 9.49 -7.37
CA THR A 116 -13.27 10.21 -6.67
C THR A 116 -13.78 9.42 -5.48
N ARG A 117 -13.63 8.09 -5.50
CA ARG A 117 -13.89 7.22 -4.35
C ARG A 117 -12.82 7.48 -3.28
N LYS A 118 -13.22 8.14 -2.19
CA LYS A 118 -12.33 8.47 -1.09
C LYS A 118 -12.72 7.70 0.17
N SER A 119 -11.74 7.08 0.83
CA SER A 119 -11.94 6.63 2.20
C SER A 119 -12.00 7.83 3.13
N THR A 120 -12.90 7.76 4.10
CA THR A 120 -12.96 8.68 5.25
C THR A 120 -12.16 8.09 6.41
N GLY A 121 -11.96 8.86 7.48
CA GLY A 121 -11.26 8.42 8.69
C GLY A 121 -9.77 8.74 8.73
N ALA A 122 -9.22 9.32 7.66
CA ALA A 122 -7.82 9.74 7.60
C ALA A 122 -7.50 10.89 8.57
N GLU A 123 -8.51 11.70 8.91
CA GLU A 123 -8.45 12.74 9.93
C GLU A 123 -8.02 12.23 11.31
N ASN A 124 -8.26 10.94 11.60
CA ASN A 124 -7.90 10.31 12.88
C ASN A 124 -6.45 9.81 12.93
N PHE A 125 -5.67 9.91 11.84
CA PHE A 125 -4.33 9.30 11.77
C PHE A 125 -3.40 9.77 12.88
N TYR A 126 -3.36 11.08 13.15
CA TYR A 126 -2.44 11.62 14.15
C TYR A 126 -2.72 11.03 15.54
N ASP A 127 -3.99 10.98 15.93
CA ASP A 127 -4.43 10.44 17.22
C ASP A 127 -4.15 8.94 17.33
N LEU A 128 -4.42 8.18 16.27
CA LEU A 128 -4.16 6.74 16.21
C LEU A 128 -2.65 6.45 16.28
N PHE A 129 -1.82 7.15 15.51
CA PHE A 129 -0.36 6.98 15.58
C PHE A 129 0.18 7.36 16.96
N PHE A 130 -0.31 8.46 17.53
CA PHE A 130 0.05 8.85 18.90
C PHE A 130 -0.34 7.77 19.91
N ALA A 131 -1.55 7.22 19.81
CA ALA A 131 -2.04 6.18 20.70
C ALA A 131 -1.23 4.88 20.58
N ILE A 132 -0.96 4.41 19.35
CA ILE A 132 -0.15 3.21 19.09
C ILE A 132 1.26 3.39 19.67
N ARG A 133 1.95 4.48 19.31
CA ARG A 133 3.33 4.76 19.75
C ARG A 133 3.45 4.84 21.26
N ASN A 134 2.46 5.45 21.92
CA ASN A 134 2.47 5.69 23.38
C ASN A 134 1.75 4.61 24.19
N LYS A 135 1.26 3.55 23.54
CA LYS A 135 0.45 2.47 24.13
C LYS A 135 -0.75 3.00 24.91
N ARG A 136 -1.45 4.00 24.36
CA ARG A 136 -2.68 4.54 24.97
C ARG A 136 -3.87 3.66 24.59
N VAL A 137 -4.75 3.44 25.56
CA VAL A 137 -6.07 2.85 25.29
C VAL A 137 -6.89 3.87 24.51
N ILE A 138 -7.65 3.41 23.52
CA ILE A 138 -8.60 4.27 22.80
C ILE A 138 -10.01 3.75 22.96
N THR A 139 -10.96 4.67 22.92
CA THR A 139 -12.39 4.39 22.90
C THR A 139 -13.05 5.06 21.71
N PHE A 140 -14.06 4.42 21.15
CA PHE A 140 -14.83 4.94 20.02
C PHE A 140 -16.16 4.23 19.89
N GLU A 141 -17.09 4.81 19.16
CA GLU A 141 -18.28 4.13 18.66
C GLU A 141 -17.99 3.54 17.28
N TYR A 142 -18.46 2.30 17.06
CA TYR A 142 -18.21 1.58 15.82
C TYR A 142 -19.49 1.04 15.22
N TYR A 143 -19.76 1.42 13.97
CA TYR A 143 -20.91 0.93 13.22
C TYR A 143 -20.57 -0.37 12.48
N ASN A 144 -21.21 -1.47 12.86
CA ASN A 144 -20.99 -2.76 12.21
C ASN A 144 -22.03 -2.99 11.11
N TYR A 145 -21.59 -3.06 9.85
CA TYR A 145 -22.46 -3.27 8.69
C TYR A 145 -23.22 -4.61 8.71
N LYS A 146 -22.66 -5.66 9.31
CA LYS A 146 -23.29 -7.00 9.33
C LYS A 146 -24.56 -7.02 10.18
N ASN A 147 -24.51 -6.42 11.37
CA ASN A 147 -25.64 -6.40 12.29
C ASN A 147 -26.37 -5.04 12.35
N LYS A 148 -25.87 -4.02 11.66
CA LYS A 148 -26.40 -2.65 11.62
C LYS A 148 -26.50 -2.00 13.01
N LEU A 149 -25.55 -2.31 13.90
CA LEU A 149 -25.52 -1.78 15.27
C LEU A 149 -24.30 -0.87 15.49
N MET A 150 -24.55 0.22 16.22
CA MET A 150 -23.50 1.04 16.83
C MET A 150 -23.05 0.38 18.14
N THR A 151 -21.75 0.17 18.31
CA THR A 151 -21.20 -0.46 19.52
C THR A 151 -20.04 0.37 20.07
N ALA A 152 -20.07 0.64 21.38
CA ALA A 152 -18.93 1.25 22.05
C ALA A 152 -17.77 0.24 22.13
N ARG A 153 -16.58 0.70 21.74
CA ARG A 153 -15.35 -0.09 21.72
C ARG A 153 -14.33 0.54 22.64
N LYS A 154 -13.61 -0.32 23.36
CA LYS A 154 -12.41 0.02 24.11
C LYS A 154 -11.34 -0.95 23.70
N VAL A 155 -10.26 -0.45 23.10
CA VAL A 155 -9.27 -1.31 22.43
C VAL A 155 -7.85 -0.85 22.73
N HIS A 156 -6.92 -1.78 22.55
CA HIS A 156 -5.49 -1.50 22.49
C HIS A 156 -5.11 -1.39 21.01
N PRO A 157 -4.83 -0.18 20.49
CA PRO A 157 -4.47 0.00 19.09
C PRO A 157 -3.05 -0.49 18.84
N LEU A 158 -2.84 -1.24 17.76
CA LEU A 158 -1.58 -1.93 17.50
C LEU A 158 -0.95 -1.59 16.15
N ALA A 159 -1.75 -1.44 15.09
CA ALA A 159 -1.26 -1.06 13.76
C ALA A 159 -2.37 -0.38 12.95
N LEU A 160 -1.98 0.30 11.87
CA LEU A 160 -2.87 0.70 10.80
C LEU A 160 -2.54 -0.12 9.55
N LYS A 161 -3.56 -0.56 8.83
CA LYS A 161 -3.41 -1.31 7.57
C LYS A 161 -4.29 -0.68 6.50
N GLU A 162 -3.70 -0.44 5.34
CA GLU A 162 -4.44 -0.06 4.14
C GLU A 162 -4.88 -1.32 3.37
N SER A 163 -6.06 -1.26 2.75
CA SER A 163 -6.54 -2.26 1.81
C SER A 163 -7.68 -1.70 0.96
N LYS A 164 -7.58 -1.88 -0.37
CA LYS A 164 -8.56 -1.38 -1.36
C LYS A 164 -8.94 0.09 -1.09
N ASP A 165 -7.91 0.93 -0.96
CA ASP A 165 -8.00 2.38 -0.67
C ASP A 165 -8.72 2.75 0.64
N ARG A 166 -8.90 1.80 1.56
CA ARG A 166 -9.48 2.01 2.88
C ARG A 166 -8.49 1.72 3.98
N TRP A 167 -8.60 2.49 5.05
CA TRP A 167 -7.75 2.33 6.23
C TRP A 167 -8.48 1.57 7.33
N TYR A 168 -7.73 0.69 8.00
CA TYR A 168 -8.22 -0.12 9.09
C TYR A 168 -7.29 -0.01 10.29
N LEU A 169 -7.89 0.21 11.46
CA LEU A 169 -7.22 0.05 12.74
C LEU A 169 -7.19 -1.43 13.10
N ILE A 170 -5.98 -1.96 13.30
CA ILE A 170 -5.75 -3.28 13.87
C ILE A 170 -5.56 -3.11 15.38
N ALA A 171 -6.45 -3.72 16.17
CA ALA A 171 -6.47 -3.54 17.61
C ALA A 171 -6.94 -4.79 18.35
N SER A 172 -6.47 -4.97 19.59
CA SER A 172 -6.99 -5.99 20.50
C SER A 172 -8.16 -5.39 21.29
N ASP A 173 -9.35 -5.98 21.14
CA ASP A 173 -10.56 -5.53 21.85
C ASP A 173 -10.46 -5.92 23.33
N THR A 174 -10.66 -4.98 24.26
CA THR A 174 -10.48 -5.25 25.69
C THR A 174 -11.54 -6.19 26.26
N ASN A 175 -12.67 -6.34 25.58
CA ASN A 175 -13.77 -7.20 26.03
C ASN A 175 -13.46 -8.69 25.86
N ASP A 176 -12.96 -9.10 24.68
CA ASP A 176 -12.69 -10.49 24.35
C ASP A 176 -11.20 -10.80 24.11
N LYS A 177 -10.34 -9.78 24.13
CA LYS A 177 -8.89 -9.86 23.88
C LYS A 177 -8.54 -10.38 22.48
N VAL A 178 -9.49 -10.39 21.56
CA VAL A 178 -9.29 -10.84 20.19
C VAL A 178 -8.74 -9.69 19.34
N LEU A 179 -7.84 -10.02 18.42
CA LEU A 179 -7.33 -9.10 17.41
C LEU A 179 -8.42 -8.85 16.36
N LYS A 180 -8.75 -7.59 16.11
CA LYS A 180 -9.81 -7.19 15.18
C LYS A 180 -9.35 -6.05 14.28
N SER A 181 -10.00 -5.95 13.12
CA SER A 181 -9.81 -4.90 12.14
C SER A 181 -11.04 -3.99 12.15
N PHE A 182 -10.84 -2.70 12.42
CA PHE A 182 -11.89 -1.68 12.46
C PHE A 182 -11.68 -0.71 11.30
N GLY A 183 -12.62 -0.64 10.35
CA GLY A 183 -12.52 0.34 9.26
C GLY A 183 -12.62 1.75 9.82
N LEU A 184 -11.66 2.62 9.49
CA LEU A 184 -11.63 3.98 10.02
C LEU A 184 -12.83 4.80 9.56
N ASP A 185 -13.39 4.46 8.39
CA ASP A 185 -14.62 5.01 7.83
C ASP A 185 -15.87 4.79 8.71
N ARG A 186 -15.78 3.86 9.67
CA ARG A 186 -16.87 3.45 10.58
C ARG A 186 -16.61 3.81 12.04
N ILE A 187 -15.50 4.49 12.33
CA ILE A 187 -15.14 4.93 13.68
C ILE A 187 -15.72 6.32 13.91
N HIS A 188 -16.45 6.47 15.01
CA HIS A 188 -17.02 7.74 15.46
C HIS A 188 -16.57 8.06 16.88
N TYR A 189 -16.44 9.35 17.19
CA TYR A 189 -16.09 9.85 18.52
C TYR A 189 -14.83 9.19 19.11
N LEU A 190 -13.75 9.14 18.32
CA LEU A 190 -12.47 8.60 18.78
C LEU A 190 -11.92 9.44 19.93
N ASP A 191 -11.65 8.80 21.06
CA ASP A 191 -10.97 9.38 22.22
C ASP A 191 -9.71 8.61 22.56
N VAL A 192 -8.60 9.34 22.74
CA VAL A 192 -7.33 8.78 23.19
C VAL A 192 -7.20 8.96 24.69
N ASN A 193 -7.37 7.85 25.41
CA ASN A 193 -7.37 7.89 26.86
C ASN A 193 -5.98 8.20 27.42
N LYS A 194 -5.94 8.87 28.57
CA LYS A 194 -4.69 9.07 29.35
C LYS A 194 -4.12 7.75 29.88
N THR A 195 -4.91 6.69 29.94
CA THR A 195 -4.49 5.37 30.43
C THR A 195 -3.61 4.65 29.39
N LYS A 196 -2.49 4.07 29.85
CA LYS A 196 -1.66 3.18 29.03
C LYS A 196 -2.03 1.73 29.26
N PHE A 197 -2.03 0.93 28.21
CA PHE A 197 -2.10 -0.53 28.34
C PHE A 197 -0.70 -1.11 28.60
N LYS A 198 -0.62 -2.14 29.44
CA LYS A 198 0.65 -2.78 29.87
C LYS A 198 0.90 -4.12 29.16
N GLU A 199 -0.14 -4.62 28.51
CA GLU A 199 -0.19 -5.87 27.77
C GLU A 199 0.95 -5.92 26.75
N LYS A 200 1.65 -7.05 26.74
CA LYS A 200 2.70 -7.34 25.77
C LYS A 200 2.12 -8.26 24.71
N TYR A 201 1.84 -7.70 23.55
CA TYR A 201 1.44 -8.44 22.38
C TYR A 201 2.69 -8.93 21.63
N LYS A 202 2.70 -10.22 21.27
CA LYS A 202 3.77 -10.83 20.46
C LYS A 202 3.32 -10.99 19.01
N TYR A 203 2.78 -9.91 18.43
CA TYR A 203 2.40 -9.92 17.01
C TYR A 203 3.56 -9.46 16.14
N ASN A 204 3.87 -10.25 15.13
CA ASN A 204 4.60 -9.78 13.95
C ASN A 204 3.55 -9.52 12.86
N PHE A 205 3.08 -8.29 12.73
CA PHE A 205 2.02 -7.95 11.77
C PHE A 205 2.43 -8.19 10.33
N ARG A 206 3.72 -8.10 10.03
CA ARG A 206 4.25 -8.40 8.71
C ARG A 206 4.05 -9.87 8.37
N GLU A 207 4.46 -10.78 9.25
CA GLU A 207 4.20 -12.21 9.05
C GLU A 207 2.69 -12.53 9.12
N HIS A 208 1.94 -11.83 9.98
CA HIS A 208 0.50 -12.00 10.11
C HIS A 208 -0.22 -11.68 8.79
N PHE A 209 0.14 -10.60 8.10
CA PHE A 209 -0.52 -10.21 6.84
C PHE A 209 0.16 -10.74 5.58
N LYS A 210 1.27 -11.48 5.70
CA LYS A 210 2.07 -11.97 4.56
C LYS A 210 1.28 -12.79 3.54
N ASN A 211 0.34 -13.60 4.00
CA ASN A 211 -0.52 -14.43 3.13
C ASN A 211 -1.96 -13.91 3.10
N ALA A 212 -2.19 -12.68 3.56
CA ALA A 212 -3.50 -12.07 3.60
C ALA A 212 -3.77 -11.32 2.31
N PHE A 213 -4.94 -11.55 1.74
CA PHE A 213 -5.55 -10.58 0.84
C PHE A 213 -6.59 -9.82 1.64
N GLY A 214 -6.48 -8.50 1.72
CA GLY A 214 -7.43 -7.69 2.48
C GLY A 214 -7.06 -7.46 3.96
N VAL A 215 -8.06 -7.36 4.84
CA VAL A 215 -7.88 -7.02 6.28
C VAL A 215 -8.62 -7.96 7.22
N MET A 216 -9.27 -8.99 6.69
CA MET A 216 -9.98 -9.97 7.51
C MET A 216 -9.06 -10.66 8.52
N ASN A 217 -9.63 -10.99 9.68
CA ASN A 217 -8.92 -11.72 10.72
C ASN A 217 -8.62 -13.15 10.24
N LEU A 218 -7.33 -13.49 10.19
CA LEU A 218 -6.83 -14.76 9.65
C LEU A 218 -6.78 -15.89 10.69
N ALA A 219 -7.25 -15.64 11.92
CA ALA A 219 -7.10 -16.57 13.04
C ALA A 219 -7.73 -17.97 12.82
N GLU A 220 -8.57 -18.15 11.80
CA GLU A 220 -9.33 -19.38 11.58
C GLU A 220 -9.07 -20.06 10.23
N GLN A 221 -8.26 -19.48 9.34
CA GLN A 221 -7.97 -20.07 8.03
C GLN A 221 -6.47 -20.25 7.88
N ASN A 222 -6.03 -21.36 7.29
CA ASN A 222 -4.64 -21.53 6.89
C ASN A 222 -4.43 -20.97 5.48
N PRO A 223 -3.22 -20.52 5.14
CA PRO A 223 -2.92 -20.15 3.76
C PRO A 223 -2.84 -21.44 2.92
N GLU A 224 -3.41 -21.40 1.73
CA GLU A 224 -3.50 -22.53 0.82
C GLU A 224 -3.08 -22.13 -0.59
N ARG A 225 -2.75 -23.13 -1.41
CA ARG A 225 -2.45 -22.93 -2.83
C ARG A 225 -3.74 -22.61 -3.57
N ILE A 226 -3.78 -21.48 -4.26
CA ILE A 226 -4.91 -21.06 -5.10
C ILE A 226 -4.43 -20.99 -6.54
N VAL A 227 -5.19 -21.58 -7.46
CA VAL A 227 -4.89 -21.54 -8.89
C VAL A 227 -6.02 -20.83 -9.61
N LEU A 228 -5.69 -19.74 -10.30
CA LEU A 228 -6.62 -18.99 -11.14
C LEU A 228 -6.30 -19.24 -12.61
N LYS A 229 -7.37 -19.39 -13.39
CA LYS A 229 -7.34 -19.38 -14.86
C LYS A 229 -7.98 -18.10 -15.35
N CYS A 230 -7.25 -17.34 -16.15
CA CYS A 230 -7.70 -16.06 -16.68
C CYS A 230 -7.74 -16.11 -18.21
N SER A 231 -8.60 -15.31 -18.83
CA SER A 231 -8.47 -15.02 -20.26
C SER A 231 -7.11 -14.36 -20.55
N LYS A 232 -6.59 -14.50 -21.77
CA LYS A 232 -5.32 -13.87 -22.17
C LYS A 232 -5.35 -12.35 -21.94
N HIS A 233 -6.47 -11.70 -22.26
CA HIS A 233 -6.63 -10.25 -22.06
C HIS A 233 -6.57 -9.87 -20.58
N GLN A 234 -7.34 -10.54 -19.71
CA GLN A 234 -7.31 -10.27 -18.27
C GLN A 234 -5.97 -10.66 -17.63
N GLY A 235 -5.30 -11.67 -18.18
CA GLY A 235 -3.96 -12.08 -17.80
C GLY A 235 -2.94 -10.94 -17.89
N GLU A 236 -2.94 -10.16 -18.97
CA GLU A 236 -2.01 -9.02 -19.12
C GLU A 236 -2.21 -7.94 -18.04
N TYR A 237 -3.45 -7.67 -17.62
CA TYR A 237 -3.72 -6.73 -16.52
C TYR A 237 -3.21 -7.28 -15.18
N ILE A 238 -3.43 -8.57 -14.90
CA ILE A 238 -2.97 -9.20 -13.66
C ILE A 238 -1.42 -9.29 -13.62
N LYS A 239 -0.75 -9.43 -14.77
CA LYS A 239 0.72 -9.37 -14.85
C LYS A 239 1.24 -7.97 -14.55
N SER A 240 0.62 -6.95 -15.13
CA SER A 240 1.06 -5.55 -14.95
C SER A 240 0.72 -5.00 -13.57
N PHE A 241 -0.33 -5.52 -12.92
CA PHE A 241 -0.72 -5.17 -11.57
C PHE A 241 -1.00 -6.45 -10.74
N PRO A 242 0.06 -7.07 -10.15
CA PRO A 242 -0.08 -8.30 -9.39
C PRO A 242 -1.03 -8.18 -8.20
N LEU A 243 -1.86 -9.19 -7.99
CA LEU A 243 -2.86 -9.20 -6.90
C LEU A 243 -2.23 -9.42 -5.53
N HIS A 244 -1.09 -10.12 -5.48
CA HIS A 244 -0.40 -10.45 -4.25
C HIS A 244 1.09 -10.77 -4.51
N GLN A 245 1.95 -10.55 -3.52
CA GLN A 245 3.39 -10.84 -3.58
C GLN A 245 3.74 -12.31 -3.87
N SER A 246 2.83 -13.24 -3.60
CA SER A 246 3.01 -14.68 -3.87
C SER A 246 2.64 -15.07 -5.31
N GLN A 247 2.14 -14.15 -6.12
CA GLN A 247 1.65 -14.43 -7.47
C GLN A 247 2.77 -15.02 -8.34
N LYS A 248 2.48 -16.14 -9.00
CA LYS A 248 3.36 -16.76 -9.99
C LYS A 248 2.58 -17.10 -11.24
N GLU A 249 3.10 -16.71 -12.39
CA GLU A 249 2.61 -17.26 -13.65
C GLU A 249 3.12 -18.70 -13.78
N ILE A 250 2.20 -19.66 -13.88
CA ILE A 250 2.56 -21.10 -13.94
C ILE A 250 2.38 -21.70 -15.34
N LYS A 251 1.55 -21.07 -16.18
CA LYS A 251 1.27 -21.52 -17.54
C LYS A 251 0.64 -20.38 -18.35
N GLU A 252 0.97 -20.32 -19.63
CA GLU A 252 0.34 -19.42 -20.58
C GLU A 252 0.19 -20.09 -21.96
N ASN A 253 -0.92 -19.81 -22.64
CA ASN A 253 -1.13 -20.16 -24.03
C ASN A 253 -1.78 -18.98 -24.78
N SER A 254 -2.17 -19.18 -26.04
CA SER A 254 -2.74 -18.11 -26.89
C SER A 254 -4.03 -17.50 -26.34
N ASN A 255 -4.78 -18.23 -25.51
CA ASN A 255 -6.12 -17.87 -25.07
C ASN A 255 -6.23 -17.64 -23.56
N GLU A 256 -5.32 -18.21 -22.77
CA GLU A 256 -5.44 -18.27 -21.32
C GLU A 256 -4.08 -18.09 -20.63
N THR A 257 -4.13 -17.48 -19.45
CA THR A 257 -3.00 -17.33 -18.52
C THR A 257 -3.39 -17.93 -17.17
N PHE A 258 -2.47 -18.64 -16.52
CA PHE A 258 -2.70 -19.31 -15.25
C PHE A 258 -1.77 -18.75 -14.18
N PHE A 259 -2.35 -18.41 -13.04
CA PHE A 259 -1.62 -17.88 -11.90
C PHE A 259 -1.78 -18.78 -10.68
N GLU A 260 -0.69 -18.97 -9.96
CA GLU A 260 -0.66 -19.59 -8.64
C GLU A 260 -0.46 -18.52 -7.55
N PHE A 261 -1.16 -18.70 -6.45
CA PHE A 261 -1.04 -17.88 -5.23
C PHE A 261 -0.94 -18.79 -4.00
N PHE A 262 -0.39 -18.27 -2.90
CA PHE A 262 -0.39 -18.93 -1.61
C PHE A 262 -0.98 -17.97 -0.56
N LEU A 263 -2.27 -18.10 -0.29
CA LEU A 263 -3.07 -17.11 0.45
C LEU A 263 -4.12 -17.77 1.33
N HIS A 264 -4.58 -17.02 2.34
CA HIS A 264 -5.84 -17.32 3.00
C HIS A 264 -7.01 -17.02 2.04
N PRO A 265 -7.88 -18.00 1.71
CA PRO A 265 -9.02 -17.81 0.80
C PRO A 265 -10.17 -17.05 1.49
N THR A 266 -9.89 -15.83 1.93
CA THR A 266 -10.83 -14.99 2.67
C THR A 266 -11.90 -14.38 1.74
N TYR A 267 -12.96 -13.85 2.33
CA TYR A 267 -14.02 -13.16 1.60
C TYR A 267 -13.48 -11.96 0.78
N ASP A 268 -12.46 -11.26 1.28
CA ASP A 268 -11.83 -10.14 0.57
C ASP A 268 -11.22 -10.59 -0.78
N PHE A 269 -10.60 -11.78 -0.82
CA PHE A 269 -10.02 -12.35 -2.04
C PHE A 269 -11.10 -12.90 -2.96
N MET A 270 -12.10 -13.57 -2.40
CA MET A 270 -13.25 -14.05 -3.14
C MET A 270 -13.98 -12.90 -3.86
N GLN A 271 -14.16 -11.75 -3.20
CA GLN A 271 -14.73 -10.55 -3.83
C GLN A 271 -13.85 -10.00 -4.96
N GLU A 272 -12.51 -10.07 -4.82
CA GLU A 272 -11.60 -9.69 -5.90
C GLU A 272 -11.80 -10.58 -7.12
N ILE A 273 -11.83 -11.89 -6.94
CA ILE A 273 -12.05 -12.85 -8.01
C ILE A 273 -13.40 -12.60 -8.70
N LEU A 274 -14.47 -12.43 -7.92
CA LEU A 274 -15.82 -12.17 -8.44
C LEU A 274 -15.90 -10.87 -9.26
N SER A 275 -15.07 -9.87 -8.95
CA SER A 275 -15.05 -8.59 -9.67
C SER A 275 -14.63 -8.73 -11.15
N TYR A 276 -13.88 -9.78 -11.49
CA TYR A 276 -13.50 -10.08 -12.89
C TYR A 276 -14.59 -10.82 -13.66
N GLY A 277 -15.67 -11.26 -13.00
CA GLY A 277 -16.75 -12.01 -13.62
C GLY A 277 -16.25 -13.26 -14.35
N LYS A 278 -16.65 -13.42 -15.61
CA LYS A 278 -16.32 -14.60 -16.43
C LYS A 278 -14.84 -14.70 -16.82
N GLU A 279 -14.08 -13.62 -16.70
CA GLU A 279 -12.69 -13.55 -17.18
C GLU A 279 -11.72 -14.33 -16.30
N VAL A 280 -12.13 -14.67 -15.07
CA VAL A 280 -11.32 -15.41 -14.10
C VAL A 280 -12.12 -16.59 -13.56
N THR A 281 -11.48 -17.75 -13.49
CA THR A 281 -12.03 -18.98 -12.91
C THR A 281 -11.07 -19.55 -11.88
N VAL A 282 -11.57 -19.87 -10.69
CA VAL A 282 -10.79 -20.60 -9.69
C VAL A 282 -10.75 -22.08 -10.08
N LEU A 283 -9.56 -22.68 -10.05
CA LEU A 283 -9.36 -24.12 -10.27
C LEU A 283 -9.08 -24.88 -8.97
N GLU A 284 -8.38 -24.25 -8.03
CA GLU A 284 -8.02 -24.79 -6.71
C GLU A 284 -8.02 -23.66 -5.67
N PRO A 285 -8.30 -23.94 -4.36
CA PRO A 285 -8.77 -25.21 -3.81
C PRO A 285 -10.27 -25.44 -4.05
N LYS A 286 -10.73 -26.69 -3.87
CA LYS A 286 -12.14 -27.08 -4.10
C LYS A 286 -13.13 -26.26 -3.27
N SER A 287 -12.77 -25.91 -2.03
CA SER A 287 -13.56 -25.06 -1.14
C SER A 287 -13.85 -23.70 -1.78
N LEU A 288 -12.82 -22.99 -2.23
CA LEU A 288 -12.96 -21.68 -2.87
C LEU A 288 -13.72 -21.77 -4.20
N VAL A 289 -13.53 -22.85 -4.98
CA VAL A 289 -14.31 -23.10 -6.20
C VAL A 289 -15.81 -23.21 -5.88
N ASP A 290 -16.16 -23.94 -4.81
CA ASP A 290 -17.55 -24.15 -4.41
C ASP A 290 -18.16 -22.86 -3.84
N ASP A 291 -17.40 -22.09 -3.06
CA ASP A 291 -17.82 -20.78 -2.55
C ASP A 291 -18.11 -19.78 -3.69
N ILE A 292 -17.21 -19.69 -4.68
CA ILE A 292 -17.41 -18.84 -5.87
C ILE A 292 -18.63 -19.30 -6.67
N ARG A 293 -18.80 -20.61 -6.88
CA ARG A 293 -19.96 -21.15 -7.61
C ARG A 293 -21.27 -20.79 -6.91
N ASN A 294 -21.33 -20.94 -5.59
CA ASN A 294 -22.51 -20.59 -4.81
C ASN A 294 -22.83 -19.09 -4.95
N HIS A 295 -21.84 -18.20 -4.81
CA HIS A 295 -22.04 -16.76 -4.98
C HIS A 295 -22.51 -16.39 -6.39
N LEU A 296 -21.94 -17.02 -7.43
CA LEU A 296 -22.36 -16.79 -8.82
C LEU A 296 -23.79 -17.29 -9.07
N GLN A 297 -24.17 -18.44 -8.49
CA GLN A 297 -25.53 -18.96 -8.59
C GLN A 297 -26.53 -18.06 -7.87
N GLU A 298 -26.21 -17.59 -6.67
CA GLU A 298 -27.03 -16.61 -5.94
C GLU A 298 -27.14 -15.29 -6.72
N SER A 299 -26.05 -14.82 -7.31
CA SER A 299 -26.04 -13.63 -8.15
C SER A 299 -26.95 -13.81 -9.37
N LEU A 300 -26.80 -14.91 -10.11
CA LEU A 300 -27.64 -15.21 -11.27
C LEU A 300 -29.11 -15.33 -10.86
N ASN A 301 -29.40 -16.05 -9.77
CA ASN A 301 -30.75 -16.16 -9.22
C ASN A 301 -31.30 -14.79 -8.86
N ALA A 302 -30.52 -13.88 -8.29
CA ALA A 302 -30.96 -12.52 -7.98
C ALA A 302 -31.34 -11.73 -9.24
N TYR A 303 -30.59 -11.85 -10.34
CA TYR A 303 -30.96 -11.23 -11.63
C TYR A 303 -32.17 -11.89 -12.29
N LEU A 304 -32.35 -13.19 -12.11
CA LEU A 304 -33.51 -13.93 -12.63
C LEU A 304 -34.77 -13.71 -11.79
N ASN A 305 -34.61 -13.46 -10.48
CA ASN A 305 -35.69 -13.34 -9.49
C ASN A 305 -35.97 -11.89 -9.05
N GLY A 306 -35.20 -10.89 -9.50
CA GLY A 306 -35.43 -9.48 -9.18
C GLY A 306 -34.87 -8.53 -10.24
N THR A 307 -35.63 -7.57 -10.77
CA THR A 307 -37.02 -7.14 -10.55
C THR A 307 -37.96 -7.56 -11.66
#